data_AF-A0A9P7K345-F1
#
_entry.id   AF-A0A9P7K345-F1
#
_cell.length_a   1.000
_cell.length_b   1.000
_cell.length_c   1.000
_cell.angle_alpha   90.00
_cell.angle_beta   90.00
_cell.angle_gamma   90.00
#
_symmetry.space_group_name_H-M   'P 1'
#
loop_
_entity.id
_entity.type
_entity.pdbx_description
1 polymer ?
#
loop_
_entity_poly.entity_id
_entity_poly.type
_entity_poly.pdbx_seq_one_letter_code
_entity_poly.pdbx_strand_id
1 'polypeptide(L)'
;MLTVLQLWAAVDQLAIAQHPIHADYSPETPLSLLEPLLLRSSLSLRGLVKRRDYLGARHERASMGSVFSDEMTPTSFAIRFFNASRQLQPLKKKIEKTAEAEHNKLQELRAATEQHASLVRQAEALEHTETTSRWHDWT
;
A
#
# COMPACT_ATOMS: atom_id res chain seq x y z
N MET A 1 -22.58 20.71 8.39
CA MET A 1 -22.30 21.07 6.98
C MET A 1 -21.06 21.96 6.87
N LEU A 2 -21.06 23.20 7.38
CA LEU A 2 -19.86 24.08 7.34
C LEU A 2 -18.58 23.48 7.93
N THR A 3 -18.71 22.81 9.08
CA THR A 3 -17.59 22.25 9.83
C THR A 3 -16.84 21.18 9.04
N VAL A 4 -17.57 20.35 8.27
CA VAL A 4 -16.97 19.30 7.43
C VAL A 4 -16.08 19.93 6.36
N LEU A 5 -16.53 21.01 5.73
CA LEU A 5 -15.74 21.74 4.73
C LEU A 5 -14.53 22.45 5.36
N GLN A 6 -14.65 22.92 6.60
CA GLN A 6 -13.51 23.48 7.34
C GLN A 6 -12.46 22.43 7.63
N LEU A 7 -12.89 21.26 8.11
CA LEU A 7 -11.99 20.13 8.38
C LEU A 7 -11.33 19.66 7.10
N TRP A 8 -12.10 19.50 6.02
CA TRP A 8 -11.56 19.10 4.73
C TRP A 8 -10.49 20.07 4.22
N ALA A 9 -10.76 21.39 4.25
CA ALA A 9 -9.78 22.38 3.81
C ALA A 9 -8.51 22.39 4.68
N ALA A 10 -8.63 22.20 6.00
CA ALA A 10 -7.49 22.10 6.89
C ALA A 10 -6.63 20.85 6.61
N VAL A 11 -7.28 19.71 6.34
CA VAL A 11 -6.60 18.45 5.96
C VAL A 11 -5.91 18.60 4.61
N ASP A 12 -6.57 19.20 3.61
CA ASP A 12 -5.97 19.45 2.29
C ASP A 12 -4.73 20.36 2.40
N GLN A 13 -4.80 21.44 3.17
CA GLN A 13 -3.65 22.31 3.44
C GLN A 13 -2.50 21.56 4.12
N LEU A 14 -2.80 20.72 5.11
CA LEU A 14 -1.81 19.92 5.79
C LEU A 14 -1.16 18.87 4.87
N ALA A 15 -1.96 18.23 4.01
CA ALA A 15 -1.47 17.28 3.02
C ALA A 15 -0.52 17.94 2.02
N ILE A 16 -0.89 19.13 1.52
CA ILE A 16 -0.04 19.93 0.63
C ILE A 16 1.25 20.36 1.32
N ALA A 17 1.18 20.77 2.60
CA ALA A 17 2.36 21.16 3.36
C ALA A 17 3.35 19.99 3.54
N GLN A 18 2.85 18.78 3.77
CA GLN A 18 3.68 17.58 3.88
C GLN A 18 4.20 17.11 2.52
N HIS A 19 3.36 17.18 1.49
CA HIS A 19 3.62 16.65 0.16
C HIS A 19 3.22 17.66 -0.91
N PRO A 20 4.14 18.57 -1.30
CA PRO A 20 3.83 19.69 -2.21
C PRO A 20 3.22 19.27 -3.54
N ILE A 21 3.57 18.09 -4.05
CA ILE A 21 3.02 17.53 -5.30
C ILE A 21 1.50 17.32 -5.25
N HIS A 22 0.89 17.24 -4.05
CA HIS A 22 -0.56 17.15 -3.91
C HIS A 22 -1.26 18.37 -4.51
N ALA A 23 -0.63 19.56 -4.45
CA ALA A 23 -1.20 20.80 -4.96
C ALA A 23 -1.41 20.82 -6.49
N ASP A 24 -0.75 19.92 -7.22
CA ASP A 24 -0.88 19.82 -8.67
C ASP A 24 -2.20 19.16 -9.10
N TYR A 25 -2.83 18.39 -8.21
CA TYR A 25 -4.02 17.56 -8.53
C TYR A 25 -5.30 18.27 -8.16
N SER A 26 -6.37 18.03 -8.94
CA SER A 26 -7.69 18.60 -8.66
C SER A 26 -8.24 18.04 -7.35
N PRO A 27 -8.76 18.89 -6.45
CA PRO A 27 -9.38 18.42 -5.22
C PRO A 27 -10.72 17.72 -5.50
N GLU A 28 -11.01 16.65 -4.76
CA GLU A 28 -12.25 15.87 -4.93
C GLU A 28 -13.53 16.58 -4.53
N THR A 29 -13.40 17.70 -3.81
CA THR A 29 -14.57 18.46 -3.38
C THR A 29 -14.98 19.41 -4.50
N PRO A 30 -16.15 19.22 -5.13
CA PRO A 30 -16.60 20.13 -6.18
C PRO A 30 -17.02 21.48 -5.57
N LEU A 31 -16.76 22.57 -6.30
CA LEU A 31 -17.15 23.91 -5.86
C LEU A 31 -18.68 24.04 -5.75
N SER A 32 -19.42 23.31 -6.57
CA SER A 32 -20.89 23.26 -6.58
C SER A 32 -21.50 22.81 -5.26
N LEU A 33 -20.76 22.08 -4.41
CA LEU A 33 -21.21 21.72 -3.06
C LEU A 33 -21.46 22.95 -2.17
N LEU A 34 -20.84 24.09 -2.51
CA LEU A 34 -20.93 25.34 -1.75
C LEU A 34 -22.02 26.29 -2.26
N GLU A 35 -22.58 26.04 -3.44
CA GLU A 35 -23.56 26.90 -4.12
C GLU A 35 -24.97 26.86 -3.50
N PRO A 36 -25.56 25.71 -3.13
CA PRO A 36 -26.94 25.65 -2.63
C PRO A 36 -27.09 25.97 -1.13
N LEU A 37 -26.06 26.49 -0.46
CA LEU A 37 -26.06 26.64 0.99
C LEU A 37 -26.78 27.92 1.46
N LEU A 38 -28.06 27.78 1.80
CA LEU A 38 -28.83 28.82 2.52
C LEU A 38 -28.38 28.90 3.99
N LEU A 39 -27.47 29.83 4.29
CA LEU A 39 -26.94 30.03 5.63
C LEU A 39 -27.66 31.20 6.33
N ARG A 40 -28.32 30.89 7.45
CA ARG A 40 -29.06 31.87 8.27
C ARG A 40 -28.15 32.82 9.09
N SER A 41 -26.85 32.56 9.16
CA SER A 41 -25.90 33.33 9.98
C SER A 41 -24.83 34.01 9.14
N SER A 42 -24.60 35.30 9.41
CA SER A 42 -23.57 36.11 8.75
C SER A 42 -22.14 35.60 9.03
N LEU A 43 -21.89 35.03 10.21
CA LEU A 43 -20.61 34.39 10.53
C LEU A 43 -20.39 33.14 9.67
N SER A 44 -21.44 32.32 9.51
CA SER A 44 -21.38 31.13 8.66
C SER A 44 -21.19 31.51 7.18
N LEU A 45 -21.86 32.56 6.71
CA LEU A 45 -21.68 33.09 5.35
C LEU A 45 -20.23 33.54 5.11
N ARG A 46 -19.64 34.33 6.02
CA ARG A 46 -18.22 34.73 5.90
C ARG A 46 -17.28 33.54 5.87
N GLY A 47 -17.54 32.54 6.71
CA GLY A 47 -16.77 31.29 6.67
C GLY A 47 -16.91 30.58 5.32
N LEU A 48 -18.12 30.57 4.75
CA LEU A 48 -18.39 29.92 3.46
C LEU A 48 -17.63 30.59 2.33
N VAL A 49 -17.64 31.92 2.26
CA VAL A 49 -16.87 32.69 1.26
C VAL A 49 -15.40 32.31 1.30
N LYS A 50 -14.77 32.35 2.47
CA LYS A 50 -13.35 31.99 2.62
C LYS A 50 -13.01 30.59 2.08
N ARG A 51 -13.88 29.61 2.34
CA ARG A 51 -13.67 28.23 1.88
C ARG A 51 -13.96 28.05 0.40
N ARG A 52 -14.96 28.75 -0.12
CA ARG A 52 -15.23 28.81 -1.55
C ARG A 52 -14.04 29.38 -2.29
N ASP A 53 -13.47 30.48 -1.79
CA ASP A 53 -12.31 31.11 -2.42
C ASP A 53 -11.07 30.20 -2.34
N TYR A 54 -10.85 29.52 -1.21
CA TYR A 54 -9.82 28.49 -1.09
C TYR A 54 -9.99 27.38 -2.13
N LEU A 55 -11.19 26.80 -2.21
CA LEU A 55 -11.48 25.69 -3.10
C LEU A 55 -11.42 26.09 -4.58
N GLY A 56 -11.90 27.29 -4.92
CA GLY A 56 -11.80 27.86 -6.27
C GLY A 56 -10.34 28.03 -6.69
N ALA A 57 -9.53 28.71 -5.87
CA ALA A 57 -8.10 28.87 -6.13
C ALA A 57 -7.36 27.52 -6.21
N ARG A 58 -7.84 26.51 -5.48
CA ARG A 58 -7.27 25.16 -5.47
C ARG A 58 -7.56 24.41 -6.78
N HIS A 59 -8.79 24.51 -7.29
CA HIS A 59 -9.19 23.98 -8.60
C HIS A 59 -8.47 24.70 -9.74
N GLU A 60 -8.34 26.03 -9.67
CA GLU A 60 -7.61 26.83 -10.68
C GLU A 60 -6.13 26.50 -10.76
N ARG A 61 -5.50 26.18 -9.62
CA ARG A 61 -4.08 25.81 -9.56
C ARG A 61 -3.81 24.38 -10.03
N ALA A 62 -4.81 23.50 -9.95
CA ALA A 62 -4.64 22.11 -10.34
C ALA A 62 -4.36 22.00 -11.83
N SER A 63 -3.29 21.30 -12.18
CA SER A 63 -2.90 21.00 -13.56
C SER A 63 -3.16 19.53 -13.93
N MET A 64 -3.38 18.69 -12.91
CA MET A 64 -3.69 17.28 -13.04
C MET A 64 -5.12 17.00 -12.58
N GLY A 65 -5.66 15.86 -13.00
CA GLY A 65 -6.97 15.38 -12.54
C GLY A 65 -6.97 14.96 -11.06
N SER A 66 -7.95 14.12 -10.72
CA SER A 66 -8.10 13.55 -9.38
C SER A 66 -6.90 12.67 -8.99
N VAL A 67 -6.54 12.69 -7.69
CA VAL A 67 -5.56 11.77 -7.11
C VAL A 67 -6.08 10.33 -7.03
N PHE A 68 -7.40 10.15 -7.12
CA PHE A 68 -8.12 8.87 -7.10
C PHE A 68 -8.58 8.45 -8.50
N SER A 69 -7.90 8.89 -9.54
CA SER A 69 -8.15 8.39 -10.89
C SER A 69 -7.91 6.88 -10.96
N ASP A 70 -8.85 6.15 -11.58
CA ASP A 70 -8.78 4.69 -11.76
C ASP A 70 -7.64 4.27 -12.71
N GLU A 71 -7.27 5.17 -13.62
CA GLU A 71 -6.19 4.94 -14.57
C GLU A 71 -4.82 5.21 -13.94
N MET A 72 -4.00 4.16 -13.87
CA MET A 72 -2.64 4.25 -13.37
C MET A 72 -1.69 4.64 -14.51
N THR A 73 -1.41 5.93 -14.60
CA THR A 73 -0.54 6.55 -15.61
C THR A 73 0.72 7.13 -14.96
N PRO A 74 1.79 7.45 -15.71
CA PRO A 74 2.98 8.08 -15.16
C PRO A 74 2.72 9.41 -14.42
N THR A 75 1.61 10.09 -14.75
CA THR A 75 1.16 11.32 -14.10
C THR A 75 0.25 11.09 -12.89
N SER A 76 -0.16 9.85 -12.60
CA SER A 76 -0.98 9.51 -11.44
C SER A 76 -0.23 9.79 -10.13
N PHE A 77 -0.98 10.23 -9.12
CA PHE A 77 -0.43 10.67 -7.83
C PHE A 77 0.47 9.62 -7.19
N ALA A 78 0.00 8.37 -7.11
CA ALA A 78 0.74 7.29 -6.48
C ALA A 78 2.12 7.04 -7.13
N ILE A 79 2.21 7.11 -8.46
CA ILE A 79 3.48 6.95 -9.20
C ILE A 79 4.40 8.14 -8.93
N ARG A 80 3.90 9.37 -9.09
CA ARG A 80 4.70 10.59 -8.84
C ARG A 80 5.18 10.67 -7.39
N PHE A 81 4.31 10.33 -6.44
CA PHE A 81 4.64 10.29 -5.02
C PHE A 81 5.71 9.25 -4.70
N PHE A 82 5.57 8.03 -5.22
CA PHE A 82 6.57 6.97 -5.06
C PHE A 82 7.93 7.40 -5.63
N ASN A 83 7.95 7.97 -6.83
CA ASN A 83 9.18 8.42 -7.50
C ASN A 83 9.85 9.59 -6.75
N ALA A 84 9.07 10.50 -6.17
CA ALA A 84 9.59 11.61 -5.38
C ALA A 84 10.11 11.17 -3.99
N SER A 85 9.63 10.04 -3.47
CA SER A 85 9.97 9.59 -2.12
C SER A 85 11.31 8.86 -2.06
N ARG A 86 12.31 9.51 -1.46
CA ARG A 86 13.62 8.90 -1.18
C ARG A 86 13.55 7.75 -0.18
N GLN A 87 12.50 7.67 0.64
CA GLN A 87 12.34 6.63 1.66
C GLN A 87 11.68 5.36 1.10
N LEU A 88 10.81 5.50 0.10
CA LEU A 88 10.11 4.35 -0.48
C LEU A 88 11.01 3.52 -1.40
N GLN A 89 12.03 4.11 -2.02
CA GLN A 89 12.94 3.37 -2.91
C GLN A 89 13.77 2.30 -2.15
N PRO A 90 14.44 2.61 -1.02
CA PRO A 90 15.11 1.59 -0.21
C PRO A 90 14.15 0.55 0.36
N LEU A 91 12.94 0.98 0.75
CA LEU A 91 11.93 0.08 1.28
C LEU A 91 11.48 -0.94 0.22
N LYS A 92 11.21 -0.50 -1.01
CA LYS A 92 10.91 -1.40 -2.15
C LYS A 92 12.02 -2.42 -2.35
N LYS A 93 13.27 -1.98 -2.43
CA LYS A 93 14.43 -2.88 -2.60
C LYS A 93 14.55 -3.90 -1.46
N LYS A 94 14.27 -3.49 -0.23
CA LYS A 94 14.29 -4.39 0.94
C LYS A 94 13.20 -5.45 0.82
N ILE A 95 11.97 -5.06 0.46
CA ILE A 95 10.85 -5.98 0.28
C ILE A 95 11.16 -6.99 -0.83
N GLU A 96 11.65 -6.51 -1.99
CA GLU A 96 12.02 -7.36 -3.13
C GLU A 96 13.11 -8.37 -2.73
N LYS A 97 14.15 -7.93 -2.03
CA LYS A 97 15.22 -8.81 -1.54
C LYS A 97 14.72 -9.87 -0.56
N THR A 98 13.82 -9.49 0.36
CA THR A 98 13.24 -10.44 1.31
C THR A 98 12.38 -11.47 0.58
N ALA A 99 11.54 -11.03 -0.35
CA ALA A 99 10.70 -11.93 -1.14
C ALA A 99 11.53 -12.91 -2.00
N GLU A 100 12.63 -12.45 -2.59
CA GLU A 100 13.55 -13.31 -3.33
C GLU A 100 14.21 -14.36 -2.43
N ALA A 101 14.67 -13.97 -1.24
CA ALA A 101 15.25 -14.91 -0.28
C ALA A 101 14.24 -15.96 0.21
N GLU A 102 12.99 -15.56 0.46
CA GLU A 102 11.91 -16.47 0.82
C GLU A 102 11.59 -17.44 -0.32
N HIS A 103 11.53 -16.94 -1.56
CA HIS A 103 11.30 -17.77 -2.74
C HIS A 103 12.38 -18.84 -2.89
N ASN A 104 13.66 -18.44 -2.78
CA ASN A 104 14.79 -19.37 -2.85
C ASN A 104 14.72 -20.41 -1.73
N LYS A 105 14.33 -20.00 -0.51
CA LYS A 105 14.21 -20.94 0.60
C LYS A 105 13.09 -21.97 0.40
N LEU A 106 11.97 -21.55 -0.19
CA LEU A 106 10.90 -22.46 -0.57
C LEU A 106 11.34 -23.46 -1.65
N GLN A 107 12.17 -23.04 -2.61
CA GLN A 107 12.74 -23.95 -3.60
C GLN A 107 13.68 -24.98 -2.97
N GLU A 108 14.58 -24.56 -2.07
CA GLU A 108 15.44 -25.47 -1.30
C GLU A 108 14.62 -26.49 -0.52
N LEU A 109 13.56 -26.06 0.17
CA LEU A 109 12.70 -26.94 0.94
C LEU A 109 12.00 -27.97 0.05
N ARG A 110 11.50 -27.56 -1.13
CA ARG A 110 10.90 -28.48 -2.10
C ARG A 110 11.89 -29.54 -2.55
N ALA A 111 13.09 -29.13 -2.96
CA ALA A 111 14.13 -30.05 -3.40
C ALA A 111 14.53 -31.05 -2.30
N ALA A 112 14.73 -30.57 -1.06
CA ALA A 112 15.06 -31.43 0.08
C ALA A 112 13.93 -32.42 0.41
N THR A 113 12.67 -31.98 0.30
CA THR A 113 11.49 -32.82 0.53
C THR A 113 11.38 -33.91 -0.53
N GLU A 114 11.60 -33.58 -1.80
CA GLU A 114 11.61 -34.55 -2.90
C GLU A 114 12.74 -35.58 -2.75
N GLN A 115 13.93 -35.12 -2.38
CA GLN A 115 15.06 -36.01 -2.09
C GLN A 115 14.75 -36.96 -0.93
N HIS A 116 14.23 -36.44 0.18
CA HIS A 116 13.83 -37.25 1.33
C HIS A 116 12.77 -38.30 0.93
N ALA A 117 11.73 -37.90 0.21
CA ALA A 117 10.69 -38.82 -0.27
C ALA A 117 11.24 -39.88 -1.24
N SER A 118 12.27 -39.55 -2.04
CA SER A 118 12.98 -40.54 -2.85
C SER A 118 13.76 -41.53 -1.99
N LEU A 119 14.51 -41.05 -1.01
CA LEU A 119 15.31 -41.90 -0.13
C LEU A 119 14.46 -42.84 0.73
N VAL A 120 13.34 -42.35 1.27
CA VAL A 120 12.38 -43.20 2.01
C VAL A 120 11.84 -44.32 1.12
N ARG A 121 11.41 -44.00 -0.10
CA ARG A 121 10.94 -45.02 -1.06
C ARG A 121 12.02 -46.05 -1.40
N GLN A 122 13.27 -45.62 -1.53
CA GLN A 122 14.40 -46.53 -1.78
C GLN A 122 14.66 -47.44 -0.57
N ALA A 123 14.63 -46.89 0.64
CA ALA A 123 14.81 -47.66 1.87
C ALA A 123 13.70 -48.71 2.06
N GLU A 124 12.43 -48.33 1.83
CA GLU A 124 11.28 -49.25 1.89
C GLU A 124 11.35 -50.35 0.83
N ALA A 125 11.97 -50.09 -0.32
CA ALA A 125 12.13 -51.07 -1.39
C ALA A 125 13.30 -52.05 -1.17
N LEU A 126 14.20 -51.77 -0.21
CA LEU A 126 15.28 -52.68 0.13
C LEU A 126 14.75 -53.74 1.11
N GLU A 127 14.87 -55.02 0.75
CA GLU A 127 14.51 -56.11 1.66
C GLU A 127 15.44 -56.11 2.88
N HIS A 128 14.86 -56.11 4.08
CA HIS A 128 15.58 -56.17 5.34
C HIS A 128 15.13 -57.39 6.14
N THR A 129 16.06 -58.28 6.47
CA THR A 129 15.84 -59.36 7.43
C THR A 129 16.15 -58.85 8.84
N GLU A 130 15.12 -58.64 9.66
CA GLU A 130 15.28 -58.40 11.10
C GLU A 130 15.73 -59.69 11.79
N THR A 131 17.03 -59.82 12.07
CA THR A 131 17.52 -60.88 12.97
C THR A 131 17.44 -60.39 14.41
N THR A 132 16.39 -60.79 15.13
CA THR A 132 16.36 -60.69 16.59
C THR A 132 17.29 -61.75 17.18
N SER A 133 18.54 -61.37 17.44
CA SER A 133 19.47 -62.23 18.19
C SER A 133 18.97 -62.37 19.63
N ARG A 134 18.28 -63.47 19.91
CA ARG A 134 17.95 -63.89 21.27
C ARG A 134 19.22 -64.43 21.91
N TRP A 135 19.86 -63.60 22.74
CA TRP A 135 20.96 -64.04 23.58
C TRP A 135 20.46 -65.17 24.48
N HIS A 136 20.82 -66.40 24.16
CA HIS A 136 20.64 -67.54 25.05
C HIS A 136 21.89 -67.68 25.91
N ASP A 137 21.63 -67.61 27.22
CA ASP A 137 22.55 -67.87 28.33
C ASP A 137 23.41 -69.11 28.08
N TRP A 138 24.72 -68.97 28.33
CA TRP A 138 25.62 -70.09 28.56
C TRP A 138 25.86 -70.22 30.06
N THR A 139 25.06 -71.07 30.71
CA THR A 139 25.42 -71.73 31.98
C THR A 139 26.16 -73.02 31.69
#